data_AF-A0A8B6EVG9-F1
#
_entry.id   AF-A0A8B6EVG9-F1
#
_cell.length_a   1.000
_cell.length_b   1.000
_cell.length_c   1.000
_cell.angle_alpha   90.00
_cell.angle_beta   90.00
_cell.angle_gamma   90.00
#
_symmetry.space_group_name_H-M   'P 1'
#
loop_
_entity.id
_entity.type
_entity.pdbx_description
1 polymer ?
#
loop_
_entity_poly.entity_id
_entity_poly.type
_entity_poly.pdbx_seq_one_letter_code
_entity_poly.pdbx_strand_id
1 'polypeptide(L)'
;AYKGLIRPVLEYASTAWDPHQLYLQDQLENVQKRAARFITSNYNYEPGSMTAILEQLQQPSLKDRRTQNRLILFCKSIHGQANLRSDQLTNHSGQPRTCTANISSDFKRKQTH
;
A
#
# COMPACT_ATOMS: atom_id res chain seq x y z
N ALA A 1 -3.82 9.08 21.89
CA ALA A 1 -3.56 9.90 20.68
C ALA A 1 -3.38 9.07 19.40
N TYR A 2 -2.36 8.21 19.28
CA TYR A 2 -2.04 7.48 18.02
C TYR A 2 -3.19 6.63 17.44
N LYS A 3 -3.82 5.77 18.23
CA LYS A 3 -4.91 4.88 17.75
C LYS A 3 -6.17 5.63 17.31
N GLY A 4 -6.44 6.81 17.86
CA GLY A 4 -7.70 7.54 17.62
C GLY A 4 -7.64 8.55 16.47
N LEU A 5 -6.46 9.14 16.21
CA LEU A 5 -6.32 10.22 15.21
C LEU A 5 -5.38 9.84 14.08
N ILE A 6 -4.17 9.40 14.42
CA ILE A 6 -3.12 9.12 13.42
C ILE A 6 -3.46 7.85 12.64
N ARG A 7 -3.93 6.80 13.34
CA ARG A 7 -4.26 5.51 12.73
C ARG A 7 -5.31 5.62 11.62
N PRO A 8 -6.51 6.20 11.81
CA PRO A 8 -7.51 6.26 10.74
C PRO A 8 -7.05 7.09 9.53
N VAL A 9 -6.32 8.19 9.75
CA VAL A 9 -5.76 9.01 8.66
C VAL A 9 -4.72 8.21 7.86
N LEU A 10 -3.82 7.51 8.53
CA LEU A 10 -2.81 6.67 7.90
C LEU A 10 -3.44 5.52 7.11
N GLU A 11 -4.49 4.91 7.66
CA GLU A 11 -5.19 3.79 7.05
C GLU A 11 -5.93 4.23 5.78
N TYR A 12 -6.63 5.36 5.82
CA TYR A 12 -7.26 5.95 4.65
C TYR A 12 -6.25 6.39 3.58
N ALA A 13 -5.18 7.09 3.97
CA ALA A 13 -4.14 7.52 3.04
C ALA A 13 -3.47 6.31 2.36
N SER A 14 -3.27 5.22 3.11
CA SER A 14 -2.64 4.01 2.57
C SER A 14 -3.51 3.28 1.54
N THR A 15 -4.84 3.29 1.68
CA THR A 15 -5.72 2.68 0.68
C THR A 15 -5.90 3.57 -0.56
N ALA A 16 -5.84 4.88 -0.39
CA ALA A 16 -5.93 5.83 -1.50
C ALA A 16 -4.64 5.89 -2.35
N TRP A 17 -3.46 5.75 -1.72
CA TRP A 17 -2.16 5.99 -2.35
C TRP A 17 -1.24 4.75 -2.45
N ASP A 18 -1.65 3.57 -1.96
CA ASP A 18 -0.88 2.31 -1.78
C ASP A 18 0.47 2.25 -2.55
N PRO A 19 1.57 2.77 -1.96
CA PRO A 19 2.83 2.89 -2.68
C PRO A 19 3.56 1.54 -2.73
N HIS A 20 3.83 1.06 -3.94
CA HIS A 20 4.60 -0.18 -4.15
C HIS A 20 6.09 -0.04 -3.78
N GLN A 21 6.59 1.20 -3.73
CA GLN A 21 8.01 1.50 -3.58
C GLN A 21 8.46 1.37 -2.12
N LEU A 22 9.52 0.58 -1.89
CA LEU A 22 9.99 0.20 -0.55
C LEU A 22 10.27 1.39 0.38
N TYR A 23 10.92 2.44 -0.11
CA TYR A 23 11.25 3.61 0.74
C TYR A 23 10.01 4.30 1.32
N LEU A 24 8.88 4.32 0.59
CA LEU A 24 7.62 4.90 1.07
C LEU A 24 6.98 4.00 2.13
N GLN A 25 7.19 2.69 2.02
CA GLN A 25 6.75 1.73 3.03
C GLN A 25 7.55 1.93 4.32
N ASP A 26 8.86 2.08 4.22
CA ASP A 26 9.75 2.34 5.36
C ASP A 26 9.42 3.66 6.07
N GLN A 27 9.12 4.72 5.32
CA GLN A 27 8.70 6.00 5.89
C GLN A 27 7.41 5.87 6.71
N LEU A 28 6.44 5.11 6.22
CA LEU A 28 5.18 4.87 6.94
C LEU A 28 5.40 3.97 8.17
N GLU A 29 6.31 3.00 8.08
CA GLU A 29 6.70 2.18 9.23
C GLU A 29 7.42 2.99 10.30
N ASN A 30 8.22 3.98 9.90
CA ASN A 30 8.89 4.90 10.84
C ASN A 30 7.89 5.73 11.66
N VAL A 31 6.74 6.12 11.09
CA VAL A 31 5.66 6.79 11.84
C VAL A 31 5.10 5.86 12.92
N GLN A 32 4.86 4.59 12.59
CA GLN A 32 4.41 3.58 13.56
C GLN A 32 5.46 3.36 14.66
N LYS A 33 6.74 3.24 14.28
CA LYS A 33 7.85 3.05 15.22
C LYS A 33 7.99 4.21 16.20
N ARG A 34 7.89 5.46 15.70
CA ARG A 34 7.88 6.67 16.54
C ARG A 34 6.69 6.69 17.49
N ALA A 35 5.50 6.35 17.02
CA ALA A 35 4.33 6.29 17.87
C ALA A 35 4.44 5.20 18.96
N ALA A 36 4.99 4.04 18.62
CA ALA A 36 5.22 2.96 19.58
C ALA A 36 6.23 3.38 20.66
N ARG A 37 7.34 4.03 20.29
CA ARG A 37 8.30 4.62 21.24
C ARG A 37 7.67 5.67 22.13
N PHE A 38 6.82 6.53 21.57
CA PHE A 38 6.10 7.54 22.35
C PHE A 38 5.15 6.91 23.38
N ILE A 39 4.48 5.81 23.03
CA ILE A 39 3.56 5.11 23.94
C ILE A 39 4.33 4.41 25.06
N THR A 40 5.44 3.72 24.76
CA THR A 40 6.23 3.01 25.77
C THR A 40 7.21 3.90 26.52
N SER A 41 7.37 5.16 26.09
CA SER A 41 8.41 6.09 26.58
C SER A 41 9.83 5.50 26.56
N ASN A 42 10.07 4.51 25.69
CA ASN A 42 11.36 3.83 25.57
C ASN A 42 12.07 4.30 24.30
N TYR A 43 13.18 5.02 24.51
CA TYR A 43 14.00 5.62 23.45
C TYR A 43 15.34 4.92 23.26
N ASN A 44 15.49 3.70 23.77
CA ASN A 44 16.72 2.94 23.61
C ASN A 44 16.96 2.63 22.12
N TYR A 45 18.22 2.74 21.70
CA TYR A 45 18.66 2.51 20.32
C TYR A 45 19.23 1.10 20.10
N GLU A 46 19.08 0.21 21.08
CA GLU A 46 19.62 -1.14 21.00
C GLU A 46 18.96 -1.94 19.86
N PRO A 47 19.73 -2.75 19.13
CA PRO A 47 19.19 -3.65 18.12
C PRO A 47 18.23 -4.63 18.79
N GLY A 48 17.01 -4.75 18.26
CA GLY A 48 15.94 -5.58 18.84
C GLY A 48 15.02 -4.85 19.84
N SER A 49 15.38 -3.65 20.31
CA SER A 49 14.48 -2.84 21.17
C SER A 49 13.15 -2.53 20.47
N MET A 50 13.20 -2.21 19.18
CA MET A 50 12.01 -1.87 18.40
C MET A 50 11.09 -3.07 18.20
N THR A 51 11.64 -4.27 17.95
CA THR A 51 10.84 -5.49 17.79
C THR A 51 10.19 -5.88 19.10
N ALA A 52 10.92 -5.82 20.22
CA ALA A 52 10.36 -6.06 21.55
C ALA A 52 9.24 -5.08 21.90
N ILE A 53 9.40 -3.78 21.59
CA ILE A 53 8.35 -2.76 21.78
C ILE A 53 7.11 -3.09 20.94
N LEU A 54 7.29 -3.51 19.69
CA LEU A 54 6.18 -3.86 18.80
C LEU A 54 5.43 -5.12 19.27
N GLU A 55 6.16 -6.12 19.75
CA GLU A 55 5.59 -7.34 20.35
C GLU A 55 4.81 -7.02 21.62
N GLN A 56 5.37 -6.22 22.53
CA GLN A 56 4.70 -5.76 23.75
C GLN A 56 3.40 -5.01 23.44
N LEU A 57 3.39 -4.19 22.39
CA LEU A 57 2.22 -3.41 21.97
C LEU A 57 1.21 -4.20 21.12
N GLN A 58 1.53 -5.44 20.73
CA GLN A 58 0.76 -6.29 19.81
C GLN A 58 0.29 -5.52 18.57
N GLN A 59 1.16 -4.66 18.02
CA GLN A 59 0.80 -3.85 16.86
C GLN A 59 0.97 -4.69 15.59
N PRO A 60 -0.11 -4.94 14.82
CA PRO A 60 0.01 -5.67 13.56
C PRO A 60 0.91 -4.91 12.58
N SER A 61 1.56 -5.66 11.68
CA SER A 61 2.42 -5.08 10.67
C SER A 61 1.64 -4.11 9.78
N LEU A 62 2.34 -3.11 9.23
CA LEU A 62 1.72 -2.15 8.33
C LEU A 62 1.17 -2.83 7.06
N LYS A 63 1.86 -3.85 6.56
CA LYS A 63 1.47 -4.63 5.38
C LYS A 63 0.16 -5.38 5.59
N ASP A 64 0.00 -6.02 6.74
CA ASP A 64 -1.23 -6.76 7.06
C ASP A 64 -2.41 -5.81 7.16
N ARG A 65 -2.22 -4.68 7.84
CA ARG A 65 -3.25 -3.63 7.95
C ARG A 65 -3.63 -3.05 6.60
N ARG A 66 -2.67 -2.78 5.70
CA ARG A 66 -2.96 -2.31 4.34
C ARG A 66 -3.79 -3.31 3.56
N THR A 67 -3.42 -4.59 3.63
CA THR A 67 -4.17 -5.67 2.97
C THR A 67 -5.60 -5.69 3.49
N GLN A 68 -5.78 -5.66 4.81
CA GLN A 68 -7.09 -5.63 5.44
C GLN A 68 -7.91 -4.40 5.02
N ASN A 69 -7.33 -3.21 5.05
CA ASN A 69 -8.03 -1.97 4.70
C ASN A 69 -8.41 -1.92 3.23
N ARG A 70 -7.57 -2.46 2.33
CA ARG A 70 -7.87 -2.58 0.91
C ARG A 70 -9.06 -3.51 0.67
N LEU A 71 -9.11 -4.65 1.35
CA LEU A 71 -10.29 -5.54 1.32
C LEU A 71 -11.54 -4.87 1.88
N ILE A 72 -11.44 -4.18 3.02
CA ILE A 72 -12.58 -3.46 3.62
C ILE A 72 -13.11 -2.40 2.66
N LEU A 73 -12.23 -1.62 2.03
CA LEU A 73 -12.62 -0.61 1.07
C LEU A 73 -13.31 -1.21 -0.15
N PHE A 74 -12.78 -2.33 -0.66
CA PHE A 74 -13.35 -3.06 -1.79
C PHE A 74 -14.74 -3.62 -1.47
N CYS A 75 -14.91 -4.32 -0.35
CA CYS A 75 -16.22 -4.79 0.11
C CYS A 75 -17.22 -3.65 0.28
N LYS A 76 -16.82 -2.55 0.92
CA LYS A 76 -17.68 -1.36 1.09
C LYS A 76 -18.07 -0.75 -0.25
N SER A 77 -17.18 -0.76 -1.23
CA SER A 77 -17.46 -0.26 -2.58
C SER A 77 -18.47 -1.13 -3.32
N ILE A 78 -18.37 -2.47 -3.21
CA ILE A 78 -19.33 -3.40 -3.82
C ILE A 78 -20.73 -3.21 -3.21
N HIS A 79 -20.81 -2.99 -1.90
CA HIS A 79 -22.07 -2.77 -1.20
C HIS A 79 -22.61 -1.33 -1.30
N GLY A 80 -21.97 -0.44 -2.08
CA GLY A 80 -22.41 0.95 -2.26
C GLY A 80 -22.27 1.83 -1.01
N GLN A 81 -21.47 1.41 -0.03
CA GLN A 81 -21.27 2.11 1.25
C GLN A 81 -20.05 3.03 1.25
N ALA A 82 -19.21 2.95 0.22
CA ALA A 82 -18.11 3.88 -0.01
C ALA A 82 -18.51 4.88 -1.10
N ASN A 83 -18.13 6.15 -0.92
CA ASN A 83 -18.23 7.18 -1.96
C ASN A 83 -17.11 7.01 -3.01
N LEU A 84 -17.00 5.80 -3.54
CA LEU A 84 -16.11 5.44 -4.64
C LEU A 84 -17.02 5.06 -5.81
N ARG A 85 -16.70 5.55 -7.00
CA ARG A 85 -17.45 5.20 -8.21
C ARG A 85 -17.28 3.70 -8.50
N SER A 86 -18.24 2.89 -8.06
CA SER A 86 -18.25 1.43 -8.20
C SER A 86 -18.46 0.96 -9.64
N ASP A 87 -18.97 1.83 -10.52
CA ASP A 87 -19.23 1.52 -11.95
C ASP A 87 -18.00 0.95 -12.68
N GLN A 88 -16.79 1.32 -12.25
CA GLN A 88 -15.53 0.86 -12.86
C GLN A 88 -15.00 -0.45 -12.25
N LEU A 89 -15.55 -0.90 -11.12
CA LEU A 89 -15.12 -2.10 -10.39
C LEU A 89 -15.99 -3.31 -10.71
N THR A 90 -17.29 -3.08 -10.93
CA THR A 90 -18.27 -4.09 -11.32
C THR A 90 -18.59 -3.92 -12.81
N ASN A 91 -17.69 -4.36 -13.68
CA ASN A 91 -17.94 -4.80 -15.08
C ASN A 91 -16.65 -4.64 -15.90
N HIS A 92 -15.85 -5.71 -15.88
CA HIS A 92 -14.93 -6.00 -16.97
C HIS A 92 -15.38 -7.31 -17.60
N SER A 93 -16.53 -7.30 -18.28
CA SER A 93 -16.82 -8.33 -19.26
C SER A 93 -15.78 -8.18 -20.38
N GLY A 94 -14.70 -8.94 -20.29
CA GLY A 94 -13.75 -9.23 -21.37
C GLY A 94 -13.24 -8.05 -22.19
N GLN A 95 -12.17 -7.40 -21.73
CA GLN A 95 -11.21 -6.86 -22.69
C GLN A 95 -9.90 -7.62 -22.54
N PRO A 96 -9.53 -8.49 -23.52
CA PRO A 96 -8.20 -9.09 -23.50
C PRO A 96 -7.20 -7.94 -23.63
N ARG A 97 -6.31 -7.81 -22.64
CA ARG A 97 -5.14 -6.95 -22.74
C ARG A 97 -4.17 -7.58 -23.74
N THR A 98 -4.47 -7.49 -25.03
CA THR A 98 -3.49 -7.82 -26.07
C THR A 98 -2.50 -6.68 -26.15
N CYS A 99 -1.34 -6.87 -25.53
CA CYS A 99 -0.14 -6.13 -25.88
C CYS A 99 0.29 -6.61 -27.27
N THR A 100 -0.25 -6.05 -28.35
CA THR A 100 0.36 -6.20 -29.67
C THR A 100 1.60 -5.31 -29.68
N ALA A 101 2.74 -5.93 -29.38
CA ALA A 101 4.04 -5.39 -29.75
C ALA A 101 4.07 -5.29 -31.28
N ASN A 102 3.84 -4.09 -31.82
CA ASN A 102 4.19 -3.78 -33.20
C ASN A 102 5.73 -3.74 -33.26
N ILE A 103 6.33 -4.90 -33.45
CA ILE A 103 7.70 -5.00 -33.93
C ILE A 103 7.65 -4.49 -35.36
N SER A 104 8.01 -3.21 -35.54
CA SER A 104 8.24 -2.62 -36.85
C SER A 104 9.39 -3.40 -37.52
N SER A 105 9.04 -4.27 -38.44
CA SER A 105 9.95 -4.97 -39.33
C SER A 105 10.43 -4.03 -40.43
N ASP A 106 11.32 -3.09 -40.11
CA ASP A 106 11.91 -2.19 -41.10
C ASP A 106 13.42 -1.96 -40.86
N PHE A 107 14.18 -3.05 -40.76
CA PHE A 107 15.64 -3.03 -40.96
C PHE A 107 16.02 -3.90 -42.15
N LYS A 108 15.62 -3.48 -43.35
CA LYS A 108 16.25 -3.96 -44.58
C LYS A 108 16.30 -2.84 -45.62
N ARG A 109 17.30 -1.97 -45.50
CA ARG A 109 17.68 -1.08 -46.59
C ARG A 109 19.21 -0.90 -46.68
N LYS A 110 19.76 -1.68 -47.63
CA LYS A 110 20.86 -1.33 -48.55
C LYS A 110 22.29 -1.24 -47.99
N GLN A 111 23.06 -2.29 -48.25
CA GLN A 111 24.43 -2.14 -48.76
C GLN A 111 24.56 -3.02 -50.02
N THR A 112 24.47 -2.37 -51.17
CA THR A 112 24.84 -2.87 -52.48
C THR A 112 25.59 -1.74 -53.18
N HIS A 113 26.92 -1.74 -53.05
CA HIS A 113 27.93 -1.59 -54.10
C HIS A 113 29.29 -1.30 -53.47
#